data_AF-A0A9E4TTW0-F1
#
_entry.id   AF-A0A9E4TTW0-F1
#
_cell.length_a   1.000
_cell.length_b   1.000
_cell.length_c   1.000
_cell.angle_alpha   90.00
_cell.angle_beta   90.00
_cell.angle_gamma   90.00
#
_symmetry.space_group_name_H-M   'P 1'
#
loop_
_entity.id
_entity.type
_entity.pdbx_description
1 polymer ?
#
loop_
_entity_poly.entity_id
_entity_poly.type
_entity_poly.pdbx_seq_one_letter_code
_entity_poly.pdbx_strand_id
1 'polypeptide(L)'
;MKRLVLPILVPTGFSLFLSTPGLAVETELASILVSASRTIQTNPLTSSVISVITREEIERSAAQNLLQLLGGHSGIQLTSLYGDGSKATIDMRGFG
;
A
#
# COMPACT_ATOMS: atom_id res chain seq x y z
N MET A 1 -46.99 -63.77 -17.92
CA MET A 1 -47.20 -63.45 -16.49
C MET A 1 -45.93 -62.80 -15.95
N LYS A 2 -46.07 -61.73 -15.15
CA LYS A 2 -45.02 -61.06 -14.34
C LYS A 2 -44.01 -60.24 -15.16
N ARG A 3 -44.30 -58.97 -15.50
CA ARG A 3 -44.10 -57.77 -14.67
C ARG A 3 -42.74 -57.75 -13.96
N LEU A 4 -41.78 -56.98 -14.50
CA LEU A 4 -40.85 -56.23 -13.67
C LEU A 4 -40.50 -54.92 -14.36
N VAL A 5 -40.79 -53.84 -13.65
CA VAL A 5 -40.66 -52.42 -14.01
C VAL A 5 -39.46 -51.87 -13.21
N LEU A 6 -38.90 -50.72 -13.65
CA LEU A 6 -38.24 -49.65 -12.85
C LEU A 6 -36.68 -49.59 -12.89
N PRO A 7 -36.04 -48.40 -12.77
CA PRO A 7 -36.36 -47.07 -13.31
C PRO A 7 -35.25 -46.46 -14.19
N ILE A 8 -35.70 -45.47 -14.96
CA ILE A 8 -34.96 -44.38 -15.58
C ILE A 8 -34.18 -43.58 -14.50
N LEU A 9 -32.86 -43.46 -14.67
CA LEU A 9 -32.03 -42.47 -13.95
C LEU A 9 -31.67 -41.37 -14.94
N VAL A 10 -32.45 -40.29 -14.95
CA VAL A 10 -32.09 -39.03 -15.62
C VAL A 10 -31.00 -38.37 -14.79
N PRO A 11 -29.78 -38.11 -15.30
CA PRO A 11 -28.87 -37.21 -14.64
C PRO A 11 -29.38 -35.79 -14.93
N THR A 12 -30.10 -35.21 -13.99
CA THR A 12 -30.39 -33.79 -13.97
C THR A 12 -29.05 -33.04 -13.93
N GLY A 13 -28.67 -32.50 -15.09
CA GLY A 13 -27.44 -31.73 -15.27
C GLY A 13 -27.41 -30.54 -14.33
N PHE A 14 -26.52 -30.59 -13.35
CA PHE A 14 -26.17 -29.46 -12.50
C PHE A 14 -25.29 -28.52 -13.32
N SER A 15 -25.90 -27.54 -13.99
CA SER A 15 -25.18 -26.53 -14.76
C SER A 15 -24.49 -25.57 -13.80
N LEU A 16 -23.17 -25.74 -13.64
CA LEU A 16 -22.32 -24.89 -12.83
C LEU A 16 -22.15 -23.54 -13.55
N PHE A 17 -22.95 -22.55 -13.17
CA PHE A 17 -22.75 -21.15 -13.60
C PHE A 17 -21.42 -20.65 -13.00
N LEU A 18 -20.35 -20.65 -13.80
CA LEU A 18 -19.12 -19.94 -13.47
C LEU A 18 -19.38 -18.44 -13.62
N SER A 19 -19.60 -17.77 -12.50
CA SER A 19 -19.54 -16.30 -12.43
C SER A 19 -18.08 -15.88 -12.58
N THR A 20 -17.71 -15.30 -13.72
CA THR A 20 -16.41 -14.65 -13.90
C THR A 20 -16.37 -13.40 -13.02
N PRO A 21 -15.51 -13.32 -11.97
CA PRO A 21 -15.27 -12.06 -11.30
C PRO A 21 -14.66 -11.08 -12.31
N GLY A 22 -15.32 -9.93 -12.51
CA GLY A 22 -14.78 -8.85 -13.32
C GLY A 22 -13.46 -8.37 -12.72
N LEU A 23 -12.39 -8.43 -13.50
CA LEU A 23 -11.11 -7.83 -13.13
C LEU A 23 -11.28 -6.32 -13.12
N ALA A 24 -11.42 -5.73 -11.93
CA ALA A 24 -11.32 -4.30 -11.76
C ALA A 24 -9.87 -3.88 -12.10
N VAL A 25 -9.72 -3.10 -13.17
CA VAL A 25 -8.44 -2.52 -13.54
C VAL A 25 -8.20 -1.34 -12.60
N GLU A 26 -7.29 -1.52 -11.65
CA GLU A 26 -6.81 -0.45 -10.78
C GLU A 26 -6.09 0.58 -11.66
N THR A 27 -6.67 1.78 -11.76
CA THR A 27 -6.06 2.87 -12.53
C THR A 27 -5.05 3.56 -11.63
N GLU A 28 -3.77 3.31 -11.87
CA GLU A 28 -2.68 3.99 -11.18
C GLU A 28 -2.62 5.45 -11.64
N LEU A 29 -2.80 6.38 -10.70
CA LEU A 29 -2.67 7.80 -10.96
C LEU A 29 -1.20 8.22 -10.96
N ALA A 30 -0.86 9.20 -11.80
CA ALA A 30 0.47 9.77 -11.79
C ALA A 30 0.77 10.45 -10.44
N SER A 31 1.93 10.14 -9.86
CA SER A 31 2.39 10.77 -8.61
C SER A 31 2.70 12.25 -8.85
N ILE A 32 2.20 13.12 -7.97
CA ILE A 32 2.47 14.55 -8.03
C ILE A 32 3.29 14.96 -6.80
N LEU A 33 4.45 15.58 -7.02
CA LEU A 33 5.26 16.13 -5.93
C LEU A 33 4.80 17.55 -5.64
N VAL A 34 4.41 17.78 -4.39
CA VAL A 34 4.14 19.11 -3.83
C VAL A 34 4.96 19.27 -2.56
N SER A 35 6.21 19.71 -2.71
CA SER A 35 7.12 19.98 -1.59
C SER A 35 7.99 21.20 -1.91
N ALA A 36 8.30 21.99 -0.89
CA ALA A 36 9.01 23.28 -0.95
C ALA A 36 8.30 24.42 -1.73
N SER A 37 7.91 24.21 -2.99
CA SER A 37 7.36 25.27 -3.86
C SER A 37 5.87 25.55 -3.67
N ARG A 38 5.14 24.69 -2.94
CA ARG A 38 3.68 24.76 -2.73
C ARG A 38 2.85 24.77 -4.03
N THR A 39 3.47 24.40 -5.15
CA THR A 39 2.85 24.24 -6.47
C THR A 39 3.15 22.84 -6.99
N ILE A 40 2.33 22.37 -7.94
CA ILE A 40 2.50 21.06 -8.57
C ILE A 40 3.80 21.07 -9.39
N GLN A 41 4.72 20.16 -9.07
CA GLN A 41 5.96 19.98 -9.81
C GLN A 41 6.12 18.51 -10.23
N THR A 42 6.17 18.28 -11.54
CA THR A 42 6.48 16.95 -12.10
C THR A 42 7.99 16.66 -12.05
N ASN A 43 8.83 17.69 -12.05
CA ASN A 43 10.27 17.60 -11.84
C ASN A 43 10.72 18.85 -11.06
N PRO A 44 10.96 18.76 -9.74
CA PRO A 44 11.33 19.92 -8.93
C PRO A 44 12.74 20.40 -9.30
N LEU A 45 12.85 21.42 -10.16
CA LEU A 45 14.08 22.20 -10.36
C LEU A 45 14.31 23.15 -9.16
N THR A 46 14.32 22.61 -7.96
CA THR A 46 14.55 23.37 -6.73
C THR A 46 15.96 23.09 -6.23
N SER A 47 16.62 24.11 -5.67
CA SER A 47 17.93 23.94 -5.02
C SER A 47 17.84 23.29 -3.63
N SER A 48 16.64 22.89 -3.21
CA SER A 48 16.39 22.24 -1.92
C SER A 48 16.58 20.73 -2.03
N VAL A 49 17.13 20.12 -0.99
CA VAL A 49 17.21 18.66 -0.87
C VAL A 49 15.83 18.13 -0.45
N ILE A 50 15.20 17.32 -1.30
CA ILE A 50 13.89 16.70 -1.07
C ILE A 50 14.05 15.20 -1.18
N SER A 51 13.54 14.47 -0.18
CA SER A 51 13.40 13.01 -0.22
C SER A 51 11.92 12.66 -0.11
N VAL A 52 11.45 11.76 -0.96
CA VAL A 52 10.08 11.23 -0.92
C VAL A 52 10.16 9.77 -0.53
N ILE A 53 9.40 9.38 0.49
CA ILE A 53 9.26 7.98 0.90
C ILE A 53 7.94 7.48 0.31
N THR A 54 8.01 6.53 -0.61
CA THR A 54 6.81 6.03 -1.32
C THR A 54 6.03 5.02 -0.48
N ARG A 55 4.81 4.72 -0.90
CA ARG A 55 3.98 3.68 -0.26
C ARG A 55 4.71 2.33 -0.30
N GLU A 56 5.29 1.97 -1.42
CA GLU A 56 6.00 0.70 -1.61
C GLU A 56 7.25 0.63 -0.72
N GLU A 57 7.94 1.76 -0.50
CA GLU A 57 9.04 1.83 0.45
C GLU A 57 8.58 1.63 1.89
N ILE A 58 7.47 2.24 2.30
CA ILE A 58 6.88 2.05 3.63
C ILE A 58 6.48 0.59 3.86
N GLU A 59 5.86 -0.03 2.86
CA GLU A 59 5.43 -1.44 2.94
C GLU A 59 6.63 -2.38 3.03
N ARG A 60 7.69 -2.12 2.24
CA ARG A 60 8.93 -2.89 2.31
C ARG A 60 9.71 -2.69 3.60
N SER A 61 9.59 -1.52 4.25
CA SER A 61 10.37 -1.23 5.45
C SER A 61 9.88 -1.97 6.69
N ALA A 62 8.67 -2.55 6.65
CA ALA A 62 8.00 -3.20 7.79
C ALA A 62 7.92 -2.31 9.05
N ALA A 63 8.05 -0.99 8.89
CA ALA A 63 8.09 -0.05 10.00
C ALA A 63 6.70 0.04 10.65
N GLN A 64 6.66 -0.06 11.98
CA GLN A 64 5.41 -0.03 12.73
C GLN A 64 4.96 1.40 13.07
N ASN A 65 5.87 2.38 12.96
CA ASN A 65 5.60 3.78 13.24
C ASN A 65 6.55 4.69 12.44
N LEU A 66 6.25 6.00 12.44
CA LEU A 66 7.05 6.99 11.72
C LEU A 66 8.50 7.09 12.20
N LEU A 67 8.77 6.89 13.50
CA LEU A 67 10.14 6.93 14.00
C LEU A 67 10.98 5.79 13.44
N GLN A 68 10.44 4.57 13.41
CA GLN A 68 11.11 3.42 12.82
C GLN A 68 11.36 3.63 11.32
N LEU A 69 10.39 4.20 10.61
CA LEU A 69 10.52 4.51 9.19
C LEU A 69 11.63 5.56 8.94
N LEU A 70 11.59 6.68 9.68
CA LEU A 70 12.52 7.78 9.48
C LEU A 70 13.93 7.48 9.98
N GLY A 71 14.09 6.58 10.96
CA GLY A 71 15.41 6.21 11.50
C GLY A 71 16.34 5.54 10.50
N GLY A 72 15.80 4.99 9.40
CA GLY A 72 16.58 4.46 8.28
C GLY A 72 17.09 5.50 7.29
N HIS A 73 16.71 6.78 7.45
CA HIS A 73 16.99 7.84 6.48
C HIS A 73 18.13 8.74 6.94
N SER A 74 19.06 9.04 6.02
CA SER A 74 20.19 9.91 6.31
C SER A 74 19.76 11.35 6.60
N GLY A 75 20.48 12.01 7.51
CA GLY A 75 20.23 13.41 7.87
C GLY A 75 19.08 13.63 8.85
N ILE A 76 18.46 12.56 9.34
CA ILE A 76 17.44 12.58 10.39
C ILE A 76 18.06 12.03 11.68
N GLN A 77 17.93 12.78 12.77
CA GLN A 77 18.24 12.34 14.13
C GLN A 77 16.96 12.26 14.93
N LEU A 78 16.75 11.13 15.59
CA LEU A 78 15.54 10.85 16.36
C LEU A 78 15.90 10.71 17.83
N THR A 79 15.20 11.47 18.66
CA THR A 79 15.22 11.27 20.11
C THR A 79 13.81 10.92 20.55
N SER A 80 13.63 9.84 21.29
CA SER A 80 12.32 9.46 21.83
C SER A 80 12.43 8.99 23.27
N LEU A 81 11.45 9.35 24.09
CA LEU A 81 11.37 8.90 25.48
C LEU A 81 10.86 7.46 25.60
N TYR A 82 10.00 7.02 24.67
CA TYR A 82 9.28 5.75 24.77
C TYR A 82 9.41 4.85 23.53
N GLY A 83 9.92 5.36 22.40
CA GLY A 83 10.12 4.59 21.16
C GLY A 83 8.84 4.29 20.36
N ASP A 84 7.68 4.71 20.86
CA ASP A 84 6.37 4.56 20.22
C ASP A 84 5.94 5.78 19.38
N GLY A 85 6.74 6.85 19.40
CA GLY A 85 6.45 8.11 18.71
C GLY A 85 5.53 9.08 19.46
N SER A 86 5.05 8.73 20.66
CA SER A 86 4.16 9.60 21.45
C SER A 86 4.86 10.85 22.00
N LYS A 87 6.15 10.70 22.36
CA LYS A 87 7.07 11.78 22.76
C LYS A 87 8.38 11.58 22.02
N ALA A 88 8.52 12.30 20.92
CA ALA A 88 9.66 12.22 20.03
C ALA A 88 10.04 13.61 19.51
N THR A 89 11.34 13.84 19.39
CA THR A 89 11.93 14.98 18.70
C THR A 89 12.59 14.46 17.43
N ILE A 90 12.31 15.14 16.33
CA ILE A 90 12.90 14.86 15.01
C ILE A 90 13.78 16.05 14.67
N ASP A 91 15.08 15.84 14.67
CA ASP A 91 16.06 16.81 14.20
C ASP A 91 16.45 16.47 12.76
N MET A 92 16.35 17.48 11.88
CA MET A 92 16.87 17.43 10.53
C MET A 92 18.06 18.36 10.40
N ARG A 93 19.26 17.78 10.25
CA ARG A 93 20.51 18.50 9.97
C ARG A 93 20.91 19.55 11.03
N GLY A 94 20.52 19.35 12.30
CA GLY A 94 20.93 20.20 13.44
C GLY A 94 19.97 21.35 13.73
N PHE A 95 18.69 21.22 13.39
CA PHE A 95 17.66 22.26 13.54
C PHE A 95 16.41 21.78 14.30
N GLY A 96 16.51 20.70 15.10
CA GLY A 96 15.41 20.08 15.85
C GLY A 96 15.39 20.35 17.35
#